data_AF-A0A4V6AVD7-F1
#
_entry.id   AF-A0A4V6AVD7-F1
#
_cell.length_a   1.000
_cell.length_b   1.000
_cell.length_c   1.000
_cell.angle_alpha   90.00
_cell.angle_beta   90.00
_cell.angle_gamma   90.00
#
_symmetry.space_group_name_H-M   'P 1'
#
loop_
_entity.id
_entity.type
_entity.pdbx_description
1 polymer ?
#
loop_
_entity_poly.entity_id
_entity_poly.type
_entity_poly.pdbx_seq_one_letter_code
_entity_poly.pdbx_strand_id
1 'polypeptide(L)'
;MPTIHREPRFTYDELLDLVEGQLRVVELTAINAEIGGPGERLWLTEPGAGADVYRLWRKGRGTRTYWAVDKDRPWEALVWLREGLTDVLERLTRPGSATRYALEEGREERDLAVLTELETVWLSGVSPLGEAYGPRGADVAVNHFLLIPAQAELARATAVRSRVLREHFGTGPQAAQRVASEMGWEPARAHKTLAAWDEYRRWVREGAAHARATVPVHRPAGDTGLPDLLAATLMTAACGSETIVPGRPSPIALPDALACWYVFSRDLGACIAVADEATYGPGADPGEYMHLVPVAMVLDIGWTVRDGLIVSLLPHDGFGVSYDEEAILAGGGRPVESWGKADTASSPDGPTGEL
;
A
#
# COMPACT_ATOMS: atom_id res chain seq x y z
N MET A 1 -16.79 -16.61 -2.06
CA MET A 1 -16.43 -17.49 -0.95
C MET A 1 -17.62 -18.22 -0.29
N PRO A 2 -17.91 -19.46 -0.72
CA PRO A 2 -18.85 -20.35 -0.06
C PRO A 2 -18.30 -20.90 1.26
N THR A 3 -19.14 -20.88 2.31
CA THR A 3 -18.79 -21.41 3.65
C THR A 3 -18.96 -22.91 3.68
N ILE A 4 -17.89 -23.62 4.06
CA ILE A 4 -17.88 -25.09 4.16
C ILE A 4 -18.06 -25.57 5.60
N HIS A 5 -17.54 -24.82 6.58
CA HIS A 5 -17.70 -25.10 8.01
C HIS A 5 -17.91 -23.79 8.78
N ARG A 6 -18.71 -23.82 9.85
CA ARG A 6 -18.94 -22.65 10.71
C ARG A 6 -19.44 -23.00 12.10
N GLU A 7 -19.31 -22.05 13.00
CA GLU A 7 -20.03 -22.02 14.27
C GLU A 7 -21.56 -21.92 14.08
N PRO A 8 -22.36 -22.41 15.04
CA PRO A 8 -21.95 -23.11 16.27
C PRO A 8 -21.71 -24.61 16.05
N ARG A 9 -21.78 -25.09 14.80
CA ARG A 9 -21.66 -26.52 14.49
C ARG A 9 -20.26 -27.07 14.77
N PHE A 10 -19.25 -26.22 14.62
CA PHE A 10 -17.86 -26.48 14.97
C PHE A 10 -17.35 -25.30 15.78
N THR A 11 -16.62 -25.58 16.84
CA THR A 11 -15.85 -24.59 17.61
C THR A 11 -14.66 -24.07 16.79
N TYR A 12 -14.05 -22.97 17.21
CA TYR A 12 -12.84 -22.43 16.56
C TYR A 12 -11.72 -23.47 16.40
N ASP A 13 -11.42 -24.23 17.46
CA ASP A 13 -10.36 -25.24 17.43
C ASP A 13 -10.71 -26.41 16.50
N GLU A 14 -11.98 -26.81 16.46
CA GLU A 14 -12.45 -27.83 15.50
C GLU A 14 -12.38 -27.31 14.05
N LEU A 15 -12.66 -26.02 13.81
CA LEU A 15 -12.50 -25.42 12.49
C LEU A 15 -11.04 -25.41 12.02
N LEU A 16 -10.09 -25.18 12.94
CA LEU A 16 -8.66 -25.30 12.65
C LEU A 16 -8.27 -26.74 12.32
N ASP A 17 -8.69 -27.72 13.15
CA ASP A 17 -8.38 -29.13 12.93
C ASP A 17 -8.94 -29.66 11.60
N LEU A 18 -10.14 -29.21 11.22
CA LEU A 18 -10.77 -29.55 9.93
C LEU A 18 -9.94 -29.10 8.72
N VAL A 19 -9.11 -28.07 8.86
CA VAL A 19 -8.26 -27.56 7.79
C VAL A 19 -6.84 -28.09 7.94
N GLU A 20 -6.18 -27.84 9.06
CA GLU A 20 -4.76 -28.17 9.28
C GLU A 20 -4.52 -29.65 9.58
N GLY A 21 -5.45 -30.30 10.28
CA GLY A 21 -5.33 -31.70 10.69
C GLY A 21 -5.78 -32.68 9.60
N GLN A 22 -6.68 -32.25 8.70
CA GLN A 22 -7.32 -33.14 7.72
C GLN A 22 -6.92 -32.85 6.26
N LEU A 23 -6.48 -31.63 5.96
CA LEU A 23 -6.08 -31.23 4.62
C LEU A 23 -4.56 -31.02 4.56
N ARG A 24 -3.98 -31.33 3.40
CA ARG A 24 -2.59 -30.97 3.10
C ARG A 24 -2.55 -29.52 2.66
N VAL A 25 -2.29 -28.62 3.59
CA VAL A 25 -2.32 -27.17 3.38
C VAL A 25 -1.08 -26.48 3.96
N VAL A 26 -0.76 -25.32 3.42
CA VAL A 26 0.28 -24.42 3.92
C VAL A 26 -0.37 -23.10 4.29
N GLU A 27 -0.08 -22.58 5.48
CA GLU A 27 -0.57 -21.27 5.90
C GLU A 27 0.12 -20.15 5.11
N LEU A 28 -0.66 -19.21 4.58
CA LEU A 28 -0.20 -18.00 3.89
C LEU A 28 0.01 -16.90 4.93
N THR A 29 1.06 -17.06 5.72
CA THR A 29 1.35 -16.25 6.91
C THR A 29 1.63 -14.78 6.62
N ALA A 30 2.31 -14.46 5.51
CA ALA A 30 2.64 -13.08 5.15
C ALA A 30 1.40 -12.32 4.67
N ILE A 31 0.58 -12.94 3.81
CA ILE A 31 -0.71 -12.38 3.41
C ILE A 31 -1.60 -12.21 4.64
N ASN A 32 -1.71 -13.24 5.48
CA ASN A 32 -2.55 -13.17 6.68
C ASN A 32 -2.10 -12.09 7.66
N ALA A 33 -0.79 -11.83 7.76
CA ALA A 33 -0.27 -10.73 8.57
C ALA A 33 -0.65 -9.34 8.04
N GLU A 34 -0.89 -9.19 6.73
CA GLU A 34 -1.27 -7.91 6.13
C GLU A 34 -2.79 -7.68 6.15
N ILE A 35 -3.59 -8.70 5.82
CA ILE A 35 -5.05 -8.54 5.60
C ILE A 35 -5.92 -9.29 6.60
N GLY A 36 -5.32 -10.14 7.44
CA GLY A 36 -6.04 -10.97 8.40
C GLY A 36 -6.40 -10.19 9.67
N GLY A 37 -7.64 -10.37 10.11
CA GLY A 37 -8.07 -9.90 11.44
C GLY A 37 -7.51 -10.78 12.58
N PRO A 38 -7.69 -10.36 13.85
CA PRO A 38 -7.26 -11.15 15.01
C PRO A 38 -7.89 -12.55 15.02
N GLY A 39 -7.04 -13.59 14.95
CA GLY A 39 -7.46 -14.99 14.92
C GLY A 39 -7.92 -15.49 13.55
N GLU A 40 -7.92 -14.65 12.52
CA GLU A 40 -8.14 -15.08 11.14
C GLU A 40 -6.91 -15.81 10.60
N ARG A 41 -7.14 -16.71 9.66
CA ARG A 41 -6.12 -17.56 9.06
C ARG A 41 -6.42 -17.76 7.58
N LEU A 42 -5.37 -17.93 6.81
CA LEU A 42 -5.44 -18.19 5.37
C LEU A 42 -4.53 -19.34 5.00
N TRP A 43 -5.01 -20.28 4.21
CA TRP A 43 -4.23 -21.43 3.75
C TRP A 43 -4.41 -21.69 2.26
N LEU A 44 -3.38 -22.28 1.67
CA LEU A 44 -3.40 -22.83 0.32
C LEU A 44 -3.16 -24.33 0.38
N THR A 45 -3.86 -25.09 -0.47
CA THR A 45 -3.59 -26.53 -0.63
C THR A 45 -2.16 -26.77 -1.10
N GLU A 46 -1.48 -27.76 -0.54
CA GLU A 46 -0.13 -28.14 -0.96
C GLU A 46 -0.09 -28.52 -2.46
N PRO A 47 1.05 -28.25 -3.15
CA PRO A 47 1.23 -28.66 -4.54
C PRO A 47 0.93 -30.14 -4.76
N GLY A 48 0.05 -30.43 -5.73
CA GLY A 48 -0.36 -31.79 -6.09
C GLY A 48 -1.49 -32.39 -5.24
N ALA A 49 -1.96 -31.69 -4.20
CA ALA A 49 -3.12 -32.12 -3.39
C ALA A 49 -4.43 -31.40 -3.78
N GLY A 50 -4.34 -30.39 -4.66
CA GLY A 50 -5.48 -29.61 -5.14
C GLY A 50 -5.07 -28.19 -5.48
N ALA A 51 -6.07 -27.35 -5.71
CA ALA A 51 -5.90 -25.93 -5.98
C ALA A 51 -7.05 -25.18 -5.30
N ASP A 52 -7.09 -25.23 -3.97
CA ASP A 52 -8.12 -24.56 -3.17
C ASP A 52 -7.46 -23.66 -2.14
N VAL A 53 -8.07 -22.49 -1.93
CA VAL A 53 -7.72 -21.51 -0.91
C VAL A 53 -8.76 -21.57 0.19
N TYR A 54 -8.31 -21.66 1.44
CA TYR A 54 -9.16 -21.74 2.61
C TYR A 54 -8.95 -20.51 3.48
N ARG A 55 -10.04 -19.87 3.93
CA ARG A 55 -9.97 -18.74 4.86
C ARG A 55 -10.85 -19.01 6.07
N LEU A 56 -10.25 -18.94 7.25
CA LEU A 56 -10.96 -18.88 8.52
C LEU A 56 -11.08 -17.41 8.93
N TRP A 57 -12.30 -16.93 9.09
CA TRP A 57 -12.54 -15.52 9.42
C TRP A 57 -13.84 -15.30 10.19
N ARG A 58 -13.99 -14.10 10.75
CA ARG A 58 -15.22 -13.70 11.44
C ARG A 58 -16.26 -13.19 10.43
N LYS A 59 -17.37 -13.90 10.33
CA LYS A 59 -18.56 -13.49 9.56
C LYS A 59 -19.64 -12.93 10.46
N GLY A 60 -20.50 -12.07 9.92
CA GLY A 60 -21.63 -11.48 10.62
C GLY A 60 -21.39 -10.03 11.02
N ARG A 61 -22.35 -9.42 11.72
CA ARG A 61 -22.27 -8.03 12.18
C ARG A 61 -22.70 -7.91 13.64
N GLY A 62 -22.05 -7.00 14.37
CA GLY A 62 -22.36 -6.71 15.78
C GLY A 62 -22.20 -7.94 16.67
N THR A 63 -23.19 -8.22 17.51
CA THR A 63 -23.17 -9.35 18.45
C THR A 63 -23.41 -10.71 17.80
N ARG A 64 -23.68 -10.76 16.49
CA ARG A 64 -23.96 -11.99 15.73
C ARG A 64 -22.78 -12.41 14.86
N THR A 65 -21.56 -12.10 15.28
CA THR A 65 -20.35 -12.59 14.61
C THR A 65 -20.09 -14.04 14.96
N TYR A 66 -19.60 -14.81 14.00
CA TYR A 66 -19.27 -16.23 14.15
C TYR A 66 -18.07 -16.59 13.29
N TRP A 67 -17.31 -17.60 13.71
CA TRP A 67 -16.19 -18.14 12.94
C TRP A 67 -16.68 -19.05 11.81
N ALA A 68 -16.06 -18.88 10.65
CA ALA A 68 -16.39 -19.65 9.45
C ALA A 68 -15.12 -19.96 8.64
N VAL A 69 -15.05 -21.19 8.14
CA VAL A 69 -14.11 -21.59 7.11
C VAL A 69 -14.84 -21.53 5.78
N ASP A 70 -14.34 -20.70 4.89
CA ASP A 70 -14.75 -20.71 3.51
C ASP A 70 -13.67 -21.32 2.62
N LYS A 71 -14.09 -21.76 1.44
CA LYS A 71 -13.24 -22.38 0.41
C LYS A 71 -13.50 -21.71 -0.92
N ASP A 72 -12.46 -21.19 -1.57
CA ASP A 72 -12.53 -20.66 -2.94
C ASP A 72 -11.55 -21.39 -3.86
N ARG A 73 -11.83 -21.33 -5.16
CA ARG A 73 -10.82 -21.62 -6.18
C ARG A 73 -9.78 -20.49 -6.22
N PRO A 74 -8.56 -20.72 -6.72
CA PRO A 74 -7.49 -19.74 -6.60
C PRO A 74 -7.78 -18.48 -7.41
N TRP A 75 -8.47 -18.60 -8.55
CA TRP A 75 -8.88 -17.44 -9.35
C TRP A 75 -9.93 -16.58 -8.69
N GLU A 76 -10.87 -17.19 -7.97
CA GLU A 76 -11.88 -16.48 -7.19
C GLU A 76 -11.22 -15.83 -5.98
N ALA A 77 -10.26 -16.54 -5.36
CA ALA A 77 -9.47 -16.03 -4.27
C ALA A 77 -8.61 -14.82 -4.65
N LEU A 78 -7.98 -14.87 -5.82
CA LEU A 78 -7.13 -13.78 -6.31
C LEU A 78 -7.87 -12.46 -6.47
N VAL A 79 -9.17 -12.46 -6.75
CA VAL A 79 -9.94 -11.22 -6.87
C VAL A 79 -9.92 -10.45 -5.56
N TRP A 80 -10.34 -11.10 -4.47
CA TRP A 80 -10.42 -10.45 -3.17
C TRP A 80 -9.05 -10.35 -2.47
N LEU A 81 -8.11 -11.24 -2.76
CA LEU A 81 -6.73 -11.13 -2.27
C LEU A 81 -6.05 -9.89 -2.85
N ARG A 82 -6.20 -9.64 -4.16
CA ARG A 82 -5.63 -8.44 -4.79
C ARG A 82 -6.28 -7.16 -4.27
N GLU A 83 -7.60 -7.20 -4.05
CA GLU A 83 -8.32 -6.09 -3.45
C GLU A 83 -7.80 -5.79 -2.03
N GLY A 84 -7.69 -6.81 -1.18
CA GLY A 84 -7.16 -6.65 0.18
C GLY A 84 -5.68 -6.26 0.23
N LEU A 85 -4.88 -6.65 -0.78
CA LEU A 85 -3.45 -6.37 -0.87
C LEU A 85 -3.11 -5.15 -1.74
N THR A 86 -4.10 -4.33 -2.09
CA THR A 86 -3.92 -3.20 -3.02
C THR A 86 -2.73 -2.34 -2.63
N ASP A 87 -2.62 -1.95 -1.35
CA ASP A 87 -1.54 -1.06 -0.88
C ASP A 87 -0.16 -1.72 -0.97
N VAL A 88 -0.05 -3.02 -0.70
CA VAL A 88 1.21 -3.77 -0.85
C VAL A 88 1.63 -3.78 -2.32
N LEU A 89 0.68 -4.12 -3.21
CA LEU A 89 0.93 -4.22 -4.63
C LEU A 89 1.28 -2.86 -5.24
N GLU A 90 0.67 -1.78 -4.77
CA GLU A 90 0.99 -0.42 -5.20
C GLU A 90 2.43 -0.04 -4.83
N ARG A 91 2.84 -0.29 -3.59
CA ARG A 91 4.21 -0.02 -3.13
C ARG A 91 5.25 -0.82 -3.90
N LEU A 92 4.96 -2.10 -4.18
CA LEU A 92 5.84 -2.96 -4.98
C LEU A 92 5.90 -2.55 -6.46
N THR A 93 4.86 -1.91 -6.99
CA THR A 93 4.82 -1.41 -8.36
C THR A 93 5.68 -0.14 -8.53
N ARG A 94 5.74 0.71 -7.49
CA ARG A 94 6.49 1.98 -7.52
C ARG A 94 7.34 2.16 -6.26
N PRO A 95 8.35 1.31 -6.02
CA PRO A 95 9.13 1.33 -4.78
C PRO A 95 9.87 2.66 -4.58
N GLY A 96 10.31 3.30 -5.67
CA GLY A 96 11.02 4.59 -5.64
C GLY A 96 10.16 5.79 -5.20
N SER A 97 8.83 5.66 -5.17
CA SER A 97 7.90 6.69 -4.73
C SER A 97 7.03 6.26 -3.55
N ALA A 98 7.31 5.09 -2.96
CA ALA A 98 6.50 4.54 -1.89
C ALA A 98 6.87 5.17 -0.54
N THR A 99 6.03 6.07 -0.04
CA THR A 99 6.22 6.76 1.25
C THR A 99 6.44 5.79 2.41
N ARG A 100 5.76 4.64 2.41
CA ARG A 100 5.90 3.63 3.47
C ARG A 100 7.30 3.01 3.55
N TYR A 101 8.02 2.90 2.43
CA TYR A 101 9.43 2.46 2.44
C TYR A 101 10.39 3.55 2.92
N ALA A 102 10.03 4.83 2.75
CA ALA A 102 10.77 5.93 3.35
C ALA A 102 10.55 6.01 4.88
N LEU A 103 9.37 5.60 5.35
CA LEU A 103 8.97 5.62 6.76
C LEU A 103 9.47 4.41 7.55
N GLU A 104 9.32 3.19 7.02
CA GLU A 104 9.54 1.94 7.75
C GLU A 104 10.70 1.14 7.13
N GLU A 105 11.86 1.14 7.81
CA GLU A 105 13.00 0.33 7.38
C GLU A 105 12.70 -1.17 7.49
N GLY A 106 12.98 -1.93 6.43
CA GLY A 106 12.73 -3.37 6.37
C GLY A 106 11.30 -3.73 5.95
N ARG A 107 10.44 -2.75 5.66
CA ARG A 107 9.08 -2.98 5.13
C ARG A 107 9.11 -3.67 3.77
N GLU A 108 10.13 -3.41 2.96
CA GLU A 108 10.33 -4.03 1.66
C GLU A 108 10.44 -5.56 1.74
N GLU A 109 11.09 -6.09 2.79
CA GLU A 109 11.23 -7.54 2.96
C GLU A 109 9.90 -8.21 3.34
N ARG A 110 9.03 -7.50 4.07
CA ARG A 110 7.68 -7.98 4.41
C ARG A 110 6.76 -7.95 3.19
N ASP A 111 6.75 -6.84 2.45
CA ASP A 111 5.94 -6.73 1.23
C ASP A 111 6.39 -7.77 0.17
N LEU A 112 7.68 -8.09 0.09
CA LEU A 112 8.20 -9.18 -0.77
C LEU A 112 7.74 -10.57 -0.31
N ALA A 113 7.63 -10.82 0.99
CA ALA A 113 7.10 -12.08 1.52
C ALA A 113 5.61 -12.25 1.17
N VAL A 114 4.81 -11.19 1.29
CA VAL A 114 3.40 -11.15 0.88
C VAL A 114 3.25 -11.49 -0.61
N LEU A 115 4.08 -10.89 -1.45
CA LEU A 115 4.04 -11.13 -2.88
C LEU A 115 4.35 -12.59 -3.25
N THR A 116 5.34 -13.18 -2.58
CA THR A 116 5.72 -14.59 -2.77
C THR A 116 4.53 -15.52 -2.53
N GLU A 117 3.75 -15.28 -1.48
CA GLU A 117 2.56 -16.07 -1.18
C GLU A 117 1.43 -15.83 -2.21
N LEU A 118 1.26 -14.58 -2.69
CA LEU A 118 0.22 -14.25 -3.68
C LEU A 118 0.51 -14.91 -5.04
N GLU A 119 1.76 -14.90 -5.47
CA GLU A 119 2.22 -15.64 -6.66
C GLU A 119 1.93 -17.13 -6.54
N THR A 120 2.12 -17.71 -5.34
CA THR A 120 1.86 -19.13 -5.09
C THR A 120 0.38 -19.47 -5.27
N VAL A 121 -0.53 -18.62 -4.76
CA VAL A 121 -1.98 -18.77 -4.99
C VAL A 121 -2.30 -18.67 -6.47
N TRP A 122 -1.74 -17.68 -7.16
CA TRP A 122 -2.02 -17.45 -8.56
C TRP A 122 -1.57 -18.62 -9.46
N LEU A 123 -0.37 -19.13 -9.26
CA LEU A 123 0.16 -20.26 -10.02
C LEU A 123 -0.69 -21.53 -9.86
N SER A 124 -1.29 -21.73 -8.68
CA SER A 124 -2.22 -22.85 -8.46
C SER A 124 -3.50 -22.75 -9.32
N GLY A 125 -3.93 -21.52 -9.67
CA GLY A 125 -5.07 -21.27 -10.53
C GLY A 125 -4.76 -21.40 -12.03
N VAL A 126 -3.55 -21.03 -12.49
CA VAL A 126 -3.19 -21.02 -13.92
C VAL A 126 -3.11 -22.42 -14.53
N SER A 127 -2.77 -23.42 -13.71
CA SER A 127 -2.55 -24.80 -14.17
C SER A 127 -3.67 -25.35 -15.08
N PRO A 128 -4.98 -25.22 -14.74
CA PRO A 128 -6.07 -25.77 -15.56
C PRO A 128 -6.45 -24.94 -16.81
N LEU A 129 -6.09 -23.65 -16.87
CA LEU A 129 -6.39 -22.80 -18.04
C LEU A 129 -5.40 -23.05 -19.19
N GLY A 130 -4.15 -23.35 -18.86
CA GLY A 130 -3.16 -23.84 -19.83
C GLY A 130 -3.58 -25.17 -20.46
N GLU A 131 -4.32 -26.00 -19.71
CA GLU A 131 -4.90 -27.25 -20.18
C GLU A 131 -6.13 -27.04 -21.09
N ALA A 132 -6.96 -26.01 -20.83
CA ALA A 132 -8.27 -25.85 -21.48
C ALA A 132 -8.28 -24.98 -22.76
N TYR A 133 -7.56 -23.85 -22.80
CA TYR A 133 -7.71 -22.84 -23.86
C TYR A 133 -6.49 -22.68 -24.76
N GLY A 134 -5.45 -23.44 -24.46
CA GLY A 134 -4.18 -23.33 -25.14
C GLY A 134 -3.50 -21.96 -24.96
N PRO A 135 -2.30 -21.79 -25.53
CA PRO A 135 -1.38 -20.74 -25.08
C PRO A 135 -1.82 -19.33 -25.44
N ARG A 136 -2.48 -19.12 -26.59
CA ARG A 136 -2.77 -17.77 -27.14
C ARG A 136 -3.94 -17.04 -26.45
N GLY A 137 -4.95 -17.76 -25.97
CA GLY A 137 -6.08 -17.15 -25.26
C GLY A 137 -5.69 -16.69 -23.85
N ALA A 138 -4.81 -17.45 -23.20
CA ALA A 138 -4.18 -17.06 -21.94
C ALA A 138 -3.24 -15.86 -22.12
N ASP A 139 -2.46 -15.83 -23.21
CA ASP A 139 -1.41 -14.83 -23.48
C ASP A 139 -1.91 -13.37 -23.61
N VAL A 140 -3.11 -13.13 -24.15
CA VAL A 140 -3.66 -11.77 -24.31
C VAL A 140 -4.16 -11.17 -22.98
N ALA A 141 -4.79 -11.97 -22.12
CA ALA A 141 -5.19 -11.55 -20.77
C ALA A 141 -3.99 -11.46 -19.81
N VAL A 142 -2.98 -12.32 -20.02
CA VAL A 142 -1.66 -12.30 -19.37
C VAL A 142 -0.84 -11.07 -19.75
N ASN A 143 -1.01 -10.51 -20.95
CA ASN A 143 -0.20 -9.36 -21.37
C ASN A 143 -0.51 -8.06 -20.60
N HIS A 144 -1.78 -7.71 -20.42
CA HIS A 144 -2.15 -6.36 -19.97
C HIS A 144 -2.29 -6.22 -18.44
N PHE A 145 -2.81 -7.24 -17.76
CA PHE A 145 -3.07 -7.19 -16.31
C PHE A 145 -1.96 -7.80 -15.46
N LEU A 146 -0.91 -8.28 -16.12
CA LEU A 146 -0.16 -9.42 -15.61
C LEU A 146 1.29 -9.42 -16.14
N LEU A 147 1.59 -8.96 -17.37
CA LEU A 147 2.98 -8.93 -17.89
C LEU A 147 3.85 -7.83 -17.29
N ILE A 148 3.28 -6.65 -16.98
CA ILE A 148 4.02 -5.58 -16.32
C ILE A 148 4.40 -6.01 -14.87
N PRO A 149 3.46 -6.54 -14.06
CA PRO A 149 3.81 -7.20 -12.79
C PRO A 149 4.74 -8.41 -12.96
N ALA A 150 4.53 -9.25 -13.97
CA ALA A 150 5.34 -10.43 -14.23
C ALA A 150 6.74 -10.10 -14.78
N GLN A 151 7.01 -8.88 -15.26
CA GLN A 151 8.38 -8.46 -15.60
C GLN A 151 9.24 -8.31 -14.35
N ALA A 152 8.67 -7.84 -13.23
CA ALA A 152 9.33 -7.85 -11.93
C ALA A 152 9.50 -9.28 -11.39
N GLU A 153 8.49 -10.14 -11.56
CA GLU A 153 8.60 -11.57 -11.21
C GLU A 153 9.61 -12.33 -12.06
N LEU A 154 9.68 -12.03 -13.34
CA LEU A 154 10.63 -12.64 -14.26
C LEU A 154 12.06 -12.28 -13.87
N ALA A 155 12.29 -11.05 -13.40
CA ALA A 155 13.58 -10.65 -12.86
C ALA A 155 13.93 -11.46 -11.59
N ARG A 156 12.96 -11.70 -10.70
CA ARG A 156 13.12 -12.58 -9.51
C ARG A 156 13.39 -14.03 -9.86
N ALA A 157 12.60 -14.64 -10.74
CA ALA A 157 12.77 -16.02 -11.15
C ALA A 157 14.11 -16.24 -11.86
N THR A 158 14.55 -15.27 -12.66
CA THR A 158 15.89 -15.30 -13.30
C THR A 158 17.00 -15.22 -12.26
N ALA A 159 16.83 -14.41 -11.21
CA ALA A 159 17.72 -14.40 -10.06
C ALA A 159 17.75 -15.76 -9.35
N VAL A 160 16.62 -16.39 -9.04
CA VAL A 160 16.59 -17.70 -8.36
C VAL A 160 17.28 -18.79 -9.20
N ARG A 161 16.99 -18.83 -10.51
CA ARG A 161 17.69 -19.72 -11.45
C ARG A 161 19.20 -19.49 -11.45
N SER A 162 19.61 -18.23 -11.44
CA SER A 162 21.01 -17.84 -11.33
C SER A 162 21.67 -18.47 -10.10
N ARG A 163 21.01 -18.39 -8.94
CA ARG A 163 21.51 -18.95 -7.67
C ARG A 163 21.70 -20.47 -7.74
N VAL A 164 20.71 -21.21 -8.23
CA VAL A 164 20.81 -22.68 -8.37
C VAL A 164 22.01 -23.08 -9.24
N LEU A 165 22.21 -22.38 -10.35
CA LEU A 165 23.34 -22.65 -11.24
C LEU A 165 24.68 -22.28 -10.59
N ARG A 166 24.74 -21.19 -9.82
CA ARG A 166 25.95 -20.81 -9.07
C ARG A 166 26.30 -21.83 -7.98
N GLU A 167 25.30 -22.39 -7.30
CA GLU A 167 25.50 -23.43 -6.28
C GLU A 167 26.06 -24.72 -6.89
N HIS A 168 25.60 -25.10 -8.09
CA HIS A 168 26.06 -26.32 -8.76
C HIS A 168 27.39 -26.14 -9.52
N PHE A 169 27.59 -24.99 -10.18
CA PHE A 169 28.71 -24.77 -11.11
C PHE A 169 29.75 -23.74 -10.62
N GLY A 170 29.52 -23.10 -9.47
CA GLY A 170 30.35 -22.02 -8.96
C GLY A 170 30.13 -20.68 -9.70
N THR A 171 31.03 -19.73 -9.48
CA THR A 171 30.94 -18.37 -10.03
C THR A 171 32.11 -18.04 -10.96
N GLY A 172 31.90 -17.14 -11.93
CA GLY A 172 32.95 -16.62 -12.82
C GLY A 172 32.92 -17.18 -14.26
N PRO A 173 33.85 -16.75 -15.13
CA PRO A 173 33.81 -17.05 -16.57
C PRO A 173 33.85 -18.55 -16.89
N GLN A 174 34.63 -19.32 -16.12
CA GLN A 174 34.71 -20.78 -16.28
C GLN A 174 33.41 -21.49 -15.86
N ALA A 175 32.70 -20.97 -14.84
CA ALA A 175 31.39 -21.50 -14.46
C ALA A 175 30.33 -21.25 -15.55
N ALA A 176 30.35 -20.08 -16.19
CA ALA A 176 29.49 -19.77 -17.32
C ALA A 176 29.74 -20.69 -18.52
N GLN A 177 31.01 -21.03 -18.81
CA GLN A 177 31.35 -21.99 -19.86
C GLN A 177 30.86 -23.41 -19.56
N ARG A 178 30.95 -23.87 -18.30
CA ARG A 178 30.40 -25.18 -17.90
C ARG A 178 28.89 -25.24 -18.01
N VAL A 179 28.18 -24.21 -17.52
CA VAL A 179 26.73 -24.07 -17.68
C VAL A 179 26.35 -24.06 -19.17
N ALA A 180 27.07 -23.29 -20.00
CA ALA A 180 26.83 -23.23 -21.43
C ALA A 180 26.97 -24.61 -22.09
N SER A 181 28.03 -25.35 -21.77
CA SER A 181 28.28 -26.70 -22.30
C SER A 181 27.26 -27.73 -21.85
N GLU A 182 26.93 -27.79 -20.55
CA GLU A 182 26.04 -28.82 -20.00
C GLU A 182 24.57 -28.54 -20.30
N MET A 183 24.17 -27.27 -20.32
CA MET A 183 22.79 -26.87 -20.61
C MET A 183 22.53 -26.64 -22.11
N GLY A 184 23.57 -26.74 -22.95
CA GLY A 184 23.50 -26.44 -24.39
C GLY A 184 23.14 -24.98 -24.69
N TRP A 185 23.58 -24.04 -23.85
CA TRP A 185 23.30 -22.62 -24.03
C TRP A 185 24.45 -21.90 -24.74
N GLU A 186 24.09 -20.81 -25.41
CA GLU A 186 25.08 -19.82 -25.83
C GLU A 186 25.84 -19.24 -24.61
N PRO A 187 27.16 -19.05 -24.68
CA PRO A 187 27.96 -18.53 -23.57
C PRO A 187 27.46 -17.20 -23.00
N ALA A 188 26.99 -16.30 -23.87
CA ALA A 188 26.43 -15.01 -23.47
C ALA A 188 25.15 -15.16 -22.62
N ARG A 189 24.31 -16.15 -22.95
CA ARG A 189 23.08 -16.46 -22.18
C ARG A 189 23.42 -17.03 -20.81
N ALA A 190 24.40 -17.94 -20.73
CA ALA A 190 24.86 -18.49 -19.46
C ALA A 190 25.43 -17.40 -18.55
N HIS A 191 26.24 -16.50 -19.11
CA HIS A 191 26.79 -15.36 -18.38
C HIS A 191 25.70 -14.43 -17.83
N LYS A 192 24.77 -13.98 -18.69
CA LYS A 192 23.64 -13.12 -18.27
C LYS A 192 22.78 -13.78 -17.19
N THR A 193 22.50 -15.08 -17.33
CA THR A 193 21.70 -15.83 -16.36
C THR A 193 22.44 -15.94 -15.01
N LEU A 194 23.75 -16.17 -14.99
CA LEU A 194 24.55 -16.24 -13.75
C LEU A 194 24.74 -14.89 -13.05
N ALA A 195 24.55 -13.76 -13.74
CA ALA A 195 24.64 -12.42 -13.16
C ALA A 195 23.31 -11.90 -12.55
N ALA A 196 22.17 -12.42 -13.01
CA ALA A 196 20.84 -11.90 -12.67
C ALA A 196 20.53 -11.81 -11.16
N TRP A 197 21.09 -12.71 -10.34
CA TRP A 197 20.88 -12.69 -8.88
C TRP A 197 21.35 -11.40 -8.22
N ASP A 198 22.53 -10.92 -8.62
CA ASP A 198 23.13 -9.72 -8.05
C ASP A 198 22.49 -8.46 -8.64
N GLU A 199 22.11 -8.49 -9.92
CA GLU A 199 21.48 -7.37 -10.63
C GLU A 199 20.10 -7.01 -10.07
N TYR A 200 19.23 -8.01 -9.83
CA TYR A 200 17.90 -7.76 -9.29
C TYR A 200 17.95 -7.16 -7.88
N ARG A 201 18.80 -7.70 -7.00
CA ARG A 201 18.96 -7.19 -5.63
C ARG A 201 19.49 -5.77 -5.59
N ARG A 202 20.42 -5.48 -6.49
CA ARG A 202 20.94 -4.12 -6.64
C ARG A 202 19.80 -3.18 -7.06
N TRP A 203 18.98 -3.55 -8.04
CA TRP A 203 17.84 -2.73 -8.48
C TRP A 203 16.85 -2.41 -7.35
N VAL A 204 16.45 -3.40 -6.53
CA VAL A 204 15.55 -3.17 -5.39
C VAL A 204 16.16 -2.22 -4.37
N ARG A 205 17.43 -2.44 -3.99
CA ARG A 205 18.12 -1.60 -2.99
C ARG A 205 18.34 -0.18 -3.50
N GLU A 206 18.68 -0.03 -4.78
CA GLU A 206 18.80 1.27 -5.43
C GLU A 206 17.44 2.01 -5.44
N GLY A 207 16.34 1.30 -5.71
CA GLY A 207 14.98 1.86 -5.63
C GLY A 207 14.61 2.33 -4.22
N ALA A 208 14.86 1.51 -3.20
CA ALA A 208 14.59 1.85 -1.80
C ALA A 208 15.51 2.98 -1.29
N ALA A 209 16.77 2.99 -1.70
CA ALA A 209 17.70 4.09 -1.39
C ALA A 209 17.26 5.39 -2.07
N HIS A 210 16.78 5.31 -3.32
CA HIS A 210 16.23 6.46 -4.03
C HIS A 210 15.01 7.03 -3.28
N ALA A 211 14.04 6.19 -2.90
CA ALA A 211 12.86 6.63 -2.16
C ALA A 211 13.23 7.34 -0.84
N ARG A 212 14.15 6.77 -0.05
CA ARG A 212 14.64 7.40 1.20
C ARG A 212 15.34 8.74 0.96
N ALA A 213 15.92 8.94 -0.22
CA ALA A 213 16.60 10.18 -0.57
C ALA A 213 15.66 11.25 -1.17
N THR A 214 14.55 10.86 -1.79
CA THR A 214 13.74 11.76 -2.61
C THR A 214 12.30 11.96 -2.12
N VAL A 215 11.74 11.01 -1.37
CA VAL A 215 10.37 11.13 -0.83
C VAL A 215 10.43 11.94 0.47
N PRO A 216 9.71 13.06 0.57
CA PRO A 216 9.64 13.84 1.80
C PRO A 216 9.00 13.05 2.93
N VAL A 217 9.67 12.98 4.08
CA VAL A 217 9.12 12.43 5.32
C VAL A 217 9.06 13.55 6.35
N HIS A 218 7.86 13.79 6.87
CA HIS A 218 7.62 14.81 7.88
C HIS A 218 7.49 14.17 9.26
N ARG A 219 8.04 14.82 10.28
CA ARG A 219 7.99 14.35 11.67
C ARG A 219 7.46 15.48 12.56
N PRO A 220 6.64 15.15 13.58
CA PRO A 220 6.27 16.10 14.62
C PRO A 220 7.52 16.73 15.26
N ALA A 221 7.41 18.00 15.66
CA ALA A 221 8.54 18.75 16.23
C ALA A 221 8.80 18.41 17.70
N GLY A 222 7.83 17.77 18.36
CA GLY A 222 7.88 17.40 19.78
C GLY A 222 7.29 16.03 20.04
N ASP A 223 7.30 15.62 21.30
CA ASP A 223 6.76 14.33 21.74
C ASP A 223 5.23 14.33 21.67
N THR A 224 4.69 13.42 20.85
CA THR A 224 3.24 13.25 20.65
C THR A 224 2.65 12.17 21.57
N GLY A 225 3.48 11.42 22.30
CA GLY A 225 3.08 10.23 23.04
C GLY A 225 2.79 9.01 22.14
N LEU A 226 2.95 9.13 20.82
CA LEU A 226 2.79 8.05 19.85
C LEU A 226 4.15 7.42 19.49
N PRO A 227 4.18 6.14 19.06
CA PRO A 227 5.38 5.56 18.47
C PRO A 227 5.90 6.41 17.30
N ASP A 228 7.21 6.66 17.24
CA ASP A 228 7.84 7.55 16.25
C ASP A 228 7.41 7.27 14.80
N LEU A 229 7.32 5.99 14.42
CA LEU A 229 6.90 5.58 13.09
C LEU A 229 5.45 5.99 12.80
N LEU A 230 4.55 5.80 13.77
CA LEU A 230 3.15 6.18 13.64
C LEU A 230 3.01 7.69 13.56
N ALA A 231 3.71 8.43 14.43
CA ALA A 231 3.72 9.89 14.43
C ALA A 231 4.23 10.47 13.10
N ALA A 232 5.31 9.90 12.55
CA ALA A 232 5.85 10.30 11.24
C ALA A 232 4.92 9.95 10.08
N THR A 233 4.22 8.80 10.15
CA THR A 233 3.25 8.39 9.14
C THR A 233 2.07 9.38 9.09
N LEU A 234 1.50 9.71 10.25
CA LEU A 234 0.39 10.65 10.38
C LEU A 234 0.77 12.06 9.94
N MET A 235 1.96 12.51 10.34
CA MET A 235 2.47 13.83 9.95
C MET A 235 2.73 13.92 8.44
N THR A 236 3.31 12.87 7.85
CA THR A 236 3.58 12.82 6.41
C THR A 236 2.26 12.75 5.62
N ALA A 237 1.26 12.01 6.11
CA ALA A 237 -0.07 11.97 5.53
C ALA A 237 -0.73 13.36 5.56
N ALA A 238 -0.71 14.05 6.71
CA ALA A 238 -1.27 15.39 6.85
C ALA A 238 -0.63 16.39 5.87
N CYS A 239 0.71 16.36 5.74
CA CYS A 239 1.44 17.23 4.84
C CYS A 239 1.15 16.94 3.36
N GLY A 240 0.83 15.70 2.99
CA GLY A 240 0.53 15.33 1.61
C GLY A 240 1.59 15.83 0.62
N SER A 241 1.18 16.64 -0.36
CA SER A 241 2.06 17.26 -1.35
C SER A 241 2.50 18.69 -1.01
N GLU A 242 2.19 19.19 0.18
CA GLU A 242 2.48 20.57 0.59
C GLU A 242 3.99 20.84 0.67
N THR A 243 4.38 22.07 0.32
CA THR A 243 5.79 22.49 0.41
C THR A 243 6.11 22.99 1.82
N ILE A 244 6.60 22.09 2.67
CA ILE A 244 6.94 22.41 4.06
C ILE A 244 8.27 23.18 4.18
N VAL A 245 8.28 24.22 5.01
CA VAL A 245 9.45 25.05 5.34
C VAL A 245 9.91 24.73 6.77
N PRO A 246 11.02 23.99 6.95
CA PRO A 246 11.49 23.59 8.27
C PRO A 246 11.89 24.77 9.16
N GLY A 247 11.67 24.64 10.47
CA GLY A 247 12.23 25.53 11.50
C GLY A 247 11.59 26.93 11.58
N ARG A 248 10.56 27.22 10.78
CA ARG A 248 9.85 28.50 10.87
C ARG A 248 8.86 28.48 12.04
N PRO A 249 8.99 29.35 13.05
CA PRO A 249 8.10 29.34 14.21
C PRO A 249 6.70 29.81 13.84
N SER A 250 5.70 29.35 14.60
CA SER A 250 4.32 29.82 14.47
C SER A 250 4.26 31.33 14.81
N PRO A 251 3.55 32.16 14.02
CA PRO A 251 3.32 33.56 14.36
C PRO A 251 2.38 33.74 15.56
N ILE A 252 1.63 32.68 15.90
CA ILE A 252 0.68 32.65 17.01
C ILE A 252 1.22 31.68 18.07
N ALA A 253 1.16 32.08 19.35
CA ALA A 253 1.54 31.21 20.45
C ALA A 253 0.64 29.95 20.48
N LEU A 254 1.26 28.78 20.42
CA LEU A 254 0.55 27.51 20.38
C LEU A 254 0.49 26.87 21.77
N PRO A 255 -0.65 26.29 22.17
CA PRO A 255 -0.71 25.30 23.24
C PRO A 255 0.27 24.15 22.98
N ASP A 256 0.89 23.60 24.02
CA ASP A 256 1.92 22.55 23.92
C ASP A 256 1.46 21.34 23.09
N ALA A 257 0.20 20.95 23.25
CA ALA A 257 -0.39 19.85 22.48
C ALA A 257 -0.42 20.12 20.96
N LEU A 258 -0.72 21.36 20.55
CA LEU A 258 -0.69 21.76 19.14
C LEU A 258 0.74 21.94 18.63
N ALA A 259 1.65 22.43 19.47
CA ALA A 259 3.03 22.73 19.09
C ALA A 259 3.78 21.51 18.53
N CYS A 260 3.47 20.30 19.02
CA CYS A 260 4.08 19.07 18.54
C CYS A 260 3.70 18.77 17.08
N TRP A 261 2.48 19.11 16.67
CA TRP A 261 1.91 18.83 15.34
C TRP A 261 2.01 20.02 14.37
N TYR A 262 2.76 21.04 14.74
CA TYR A 262 2.90 22.27 13.95
C TYR A 262 3.91 22.10 12.80
N VAL A 263 3.54 22.64 11.63
CA VAL A 263 4.44 22.88 10.48
C VAL A 263 4.11 24.20 9.80
N PHE A 264 5.07 24.71 9.05
CA PHE A 264 4.85 25.83 8.14
C PHE A 264 4.79 25.31 6.70
N SER A 265 3.63 25.38 6.04
CA SER A 265 3.52 25.22 4.58
C SER A 265 3.80 26.56 3.90
N ARG A 266 4.48 26.53 2.74
CA ARG A 266 4.66 27.72 1.90
C ARG A 266 3.32 28.32 1.46
N ASP A 267 2.35 27.47 1.18
CA ASP A 267 1.09 27.85 0.55
C ASP A 267 0.02 28.11 1.62
N LEU A 268 -0.14 27.21 2.59
CA LEU A 268 -1.13 27.37 3.67
C LEU A 268 -0.64 28.18 4.89
N GLY A 269 0.67 28.45 4.98
CA GLY A 269 1.27 29.19 6.10
C GLY A 269 1.48 28.33 7.35
N ALA A 270 1.31 28.94 8.52
CA ALA A 270 1.37 28.26 9.81
C ALA A 270 0.19 27.30 9.99
N CYS A 271 0.46 26.00 10.05
CA CYS A 271 -0.55 24.94 10.08
C CYS A 271 -0.31 23.95 11.23
N ILE A 272 -1.37 23.25 11.62
CA ILE A 272 -1.34 22.08 12.48
C ILE A 272 -1.78 20.86 11.66
N ALA A 273 -1.14 19.72 11.85
CA ALA A 273 -1.65 18.44 11.38
C ALA A 273 -2.84 17.99 12.26
N VAL A 274 -4.02 17.88 11.64
CA VAL A 274 -5.29 17.62 12.31
C VAL A 274 -5.97 16.41 11.68
N ALA A 275 -6.51 15.53 12.53
CA ALA A 275 -7.43 14.48 12.11
C ALA A 275 -8.85 15.05 12.03
N ASP A 276 -9.48 14.94 10.87
CA ASP A 276 -10.87 15.34 10.70
C ASP A 276 -11.81 14.40 11.46
N GLU A 277 -12.61 14.94 12.37
CA GLU A 277 -13.52 14.17 13.21
C GLU A 277 -14.55 13.37 12.40
N ALA A 278 -14.96 13.87 11.23
CA ALA A 278 -16.00 13.23 10.42
C ALA A 278 -15.51 11.94 9.73
N THR A 279 -14.22 11.86 9.42
CA THR A 279 -13.61 10.73 8.69
C THR A 279 -12.73 9.86 9.59
N TYR A 280 -12.24 10.40 10.72
CA TYR A 280 -11.36 9.68 11.62
C TYR A 280 -12.07 8.53 12.35
N GLY A 281 -11.65 7.30 12.05
CA GLY A 281 -12.15 6.08 12.68
C GLY A 281 -11.17 4.90 12.64
N PRO A 282 -11.50 3.78 13.29
CA PRO A 282 -10.64 2.60 13.34
C PRO A 282 -10.38 2.02 11.94
N GLY A 283 -9.11 1.92 11.56
CA GLY A 283 -8.70 1.35 10.27
C GLY A 283 -8.83 2.29 9.07
N ALA A 284 -9.20 3.56 9.27
CA ALA A 284 -9.18 4.55 8.21
C ALA A 284 -7.74 4.81 7.72
N ASP A 285 -7.57 5.10 6.44
CA ASP A 285 -6.27 5.50 5.87
C ASP A 285 -5.93 6.93 6.37
N PRO A 286 -4.77 7.14 7.03
CA PRO A 286 -4.29 8.48 7.37
C PRO A 286 -4.35 9.50 6.23
N GLY A 287 -4.15 9.08 4.98
CA GLY A 287 -4.26 9.98 3.82
C GLY A 287 -5.66 10.56 3.60
N GLU A 288 -6.71 9.92 4.12
CA GLU A 288 -8.10 10.35 3.96
C GLU A 288 -8.58 11.28 5.08
N TYR A 289 -8.02 11.18 6.30
CA TYR A 289 -8.50 11.94 7.46
C TYR A 289 -7.48 12.92 8.05
N MET A 290 -6.18 12.81 7.72
CA MET A 290 -5.18 13.76 8.21
C MET A 290 -5.03 14.93 7.24
N HIS A 291 -5.11 16.15 7.76
CA HIS A 291 -5.01 17.39 6.97
C HIS A 291 -4.10 18.41 7.64
N LEU A 292 -3.40 19.21 6.84
CA LEU A 292 -2.79 20.45 7.32
C LEU A 292 -3.83 21.57 7.34
N VAL A 293 -4.10 22.08 8.54
CA VAL A 293 -5.10 23.12 8.75
C VAL A 293 -4.44 24.37 9.30
N PRO A 294 -4.71 25.58 8.75
CA PRO A 294 -4.17 26.82 9.29
C PRO A 294 -4.42 26.97 10.80
N VAL A 295 -3.40 27.40 11.54
CA VAL A 295 -3.45 27.52 13.01
C VAL A 295 -4.65 28.35 13.47
N ALA A 296 -4.89 29.50 12.81
CA ALA A 296 -5.99 30.39 13.16
C ALA A 296 -7.35 29.69 13.07
N MET A 297 -7.53 28.85 12.05
CA MET A 297 -8.74 28.09 11.82
C MET A 297 -8.92 26.98 12.86
N VAL A 298 -7.86 26.26 13.24
CA VAL A 298 -7.92 25.23 14.30
C VAL A 298 -8.28 25.85 15.66
N LEU A 299 -7.76 27.04 15.94
CA LEU A 299 -8.07 27.75 17.19
C LEU A 299 -9.51 28.29 17.21
N ASP A 300 -10.05 28.71 16.06
CA ASP A 300 -11.42 29.22 15.94
C ASP A 300 -12.47 28.10 16.01
N ILE A 301 -12.28 27.02 15.25
CA ILE A 301 -13.17 25.86 15.23
C ILE A 301 -13.13 25.10 16.56
N GLY A 302 -11.97 25.10 17.22
CA GLY A 302 -11.71 24.31 18.41
C GLY A 302 -11.22 22.90 18.08
N TRP A 303 -10.60 22.27 19.07
CA TRP A 303 -9.92 20.98 18.91
C TRP A 303 -9.91 20.20 20.22
N THR A 304 -9.70 18.90 20.11
CA THR A 304 -9.48 17.99 21.25
C THR A 304 -8.28 17.10 20.98
N VAL A 305 -7.74 16.48 22.03
CA VAL A 305 -6.75 15.40 21.88
C VAL A 305 -7.46 14.06 22.04
N ARG A 306 -7.37 13.20 21.03
CA ARG A 306 -7.87 11.83 21.07
C ARG A 306 -6.79 10.91 20.52
N ASP A 307 -6.44 9.88 21.28
CA ASP A 307 -5.39 8.91 20.90
C ASP A 307 -4.07 9.57 20.47
N GLY A 308 -3.67 10.67 21.13
CA GLY A 308 -2.46 11.43 20.83
C GLY A 308 -2.54 12.36 19.60
N LEU A 309 -3.67 12.36 18.88
CA LEU A 309 -3.94 13.20 17.72
C LEU A 309 -4.73 14.45 18.08
N ILE A 310 -4.50 15.54 17.33
CA ILE A 310 -5.37 16.71 17.33
C ILE A 310 -6.58 16.40 16.45
N VAL A 311 -7.77 16.40 17.04
CA VAL A 311 -9.03 16.13 16.34
C VAL A 311 -9.90 17.38 16.32
N SER A 312 -10.41 17.73 15.15
CA SER A 312 -11.31 18.87 14.96
C SER A 312 -12.35 18.55 13.87
N LEU A 313 -13.51 19.20 13.92
CA LEU A 313 -14.57 19.06 12.92
C LEU A 313 -14.31 20.04 11.76
N LEU A 314 -13.71 19.55 10.68
CA LEU A 314 -13.27 20.42 9.59
C LEU A 314 -14.42 20.74 8.60
N PRO A 315 -14.53 21.99 8.13
CA PRO A 315 -15.51 22.36 7.12
C PRO A 315 -15.09 21.81 5.75
N HIS A 316 -16.06 21.29 5.00
CA HIS A 316 -15.85 20.72 3.67
C HIS A 316 -16.66 21.47 2.61
N ASP A 317 -16.12 21.60 1.39
CA ASP A 317 -16.79 22.23 0.24
C ASP A 317 -17.15 21.24 -0.90
N GLY A 318 -17.06 19.94 -0.62
CA GLY A 318 -17.33 18.86 -1.57
C GLY A 318 -16.12 18.41 -2.38
N PHE A 319 -15.01 19.17 -2.37
CA PHE A 319 -13.73 18.78 -2.98
C PHE A 319 -12.63 18.52 -1.94
N GLY A 320 -12.84 18.94 -0.69
CA GLY A 320 -11.95 18.66 0.43
C GLY A 320 -12.26 19.57 1.62
N VAL A 321 -11.28 19.73 2.51
CA VAL A 321 -11.35 20.72 3.59
C VAL A 321 -11.31 22.13 2.98
N SER A 322 -12.28 22.95 3.34
CA SER A 322 -12.39 24.34 2.89
C SER A 322 -11.54 25.23 3.79
N TYR A 323 -10.55 25.92 3.22
CA TYR A 323 -9.68 26.83 3.97
C TYR A 323 -10.13 28.28 3.81
N ASP A 324 -10.19 28.97 4.94
CA ASP A 324 -10.41 30.42 4.97
C ASP A 324 -9.15 31.17 4.49
N GLU A 325 -9.33 32.06 3.50
CA GLU A 325 -8.27 32.89 2.94
C GLU A 325 -7.65 33.82 4.00
N GLU A 326 -8.47 34.36 4.91
CA GLU A 326 -7.98 35.19 6.01
C GLU A 326 -7.09 34.38 6.97
N ALA A 327 -7.48 33.13 7.27
CA ALA A 327 -6.68 32.23 8.09
C ALA A 327 -5.34 31.86 7.44
N ILE A 328 -5.31 31.61 6.13
CA ILE A 328 -4.06 31.35 5.36
C ILE A 328 -3.15 32.58 5.42
N LEU A 329 -3.69 33.77 5.14
CA LEU A 329 -2.93 35.02 5.17
C LEU A 329 -2.41 35.35 6.57
N ALA A 330 -3.22 35.13 7.62
CA ALA A 330 -2.82 35.30 9.01
C ALA A 330 -1.68 34.34 9.41
N GLY A 331 -1.69 33.12 8.85
CA GLY A 331 -0.61 32.15 8.99
C GLY A 331 0.65 32.49 8.18
N GLY A 332 0.62 33.53 7.34
CA GLY A 332 1.73 33.91 6.45
C GLY A 332 1.87 33.02 5.21
N GLY A 333 0.80 32.31 4.86
CA GLY A 333 0.67 31.56 3.62
C GLY A 333 0.42 32.46 2.41
N ARG A 334 0.28 31.83 1.25
CA ARG A 334 -0.04 32.49 -0.02
C ARG A 334 -1.23 31.76 -0.64
N PRO A 335 -2.44 32.34 -0.60
CA PRO A 335 -3.59 31.76 -1.29
C PRO A 335 -3.23 31.53 -2.75
N VAL A 336 -3.55 30.34 -3.27
CA VAL A 336 -3.41 30.08 -4.70
C VAL A 336 -4.42 30.97 -5.42
N GLU A 337 -3.95 31.85 -6.32
CA GLU A 337 -4.84 32.66 -7.17
C GLU A 337 -5.84 31.71 -7.85
N SER A 338 -7.11 31.86 -7.48
CA SER A 338 -8.28 31.05 -7.84
C SER A 338 -8.11 30.06 -9.00
N TRP A 339 -8.47 28.79 -8.77
CA TRP A 339 -9.11 28.00 -9.84
C TRP A 339 -10.32 28.82 -10.31
N GLY A 340 -10.17 29.43 -11.48
CA GLY A 340 -10.94 30.59 -11.90
C GLY A 340 -12.44 30.40 -11.71
N LYS A 341 -13.03 31.35 -10.99
CA LYS A 341 -14.42 31.76 -11.17
C LYS A 341 -14.66 31.85 -12.68
N ALA A 342 -15.52 30.98 -13.22
CA ALA A 342 -16.13 31.25 -14.50
C ALA A 342 -16.87 32.59 -14.35
N ASP A 343 -16.39 33.61 -15.04
CA ASP A 343 -17.00 34.93 -15.10
C ASP A 343 -18.47 34.79 -15.50
N THR A 344 -19.34 34.79 -14.50
CA THR A 344 -20.76 35.07 -14.66
C THR A 344 -20.93 36.58 -14.56
N ALA A 345 -20.35 37.28 -15.54
CA ALA A 345 -20.72 38.66 -15.83
C ALA A 345 -21.87 38.63 -16.84
N SER A 346 -23.06 38.37 -16.34
CA SER A 346 -24.28 38.83 -17.00
C SER A 346 -24.34 40.35 -16.94
N SER A 347 -24.44 41.00 -18.09
CA SER A 347 -25.16 42.27 -18.23
C SER A 347 -25.47 42.61 -19.69
N PRO A 348 -26.51 43.45 -19.92
CA PRO A 348 -27.54 43.24 -20.92
C PRO A 348 -27.39 44.18 -22.14
N ASP A 349 -28.39 44.11 -23.01
CA ASP A 349 -28.68 45.00 -24.15
C ASP A 349 -28.10 44.60 -25.52
N GLY A 350 -28.97 44.02 -26.36
CA GLY A 350 -28.95 44.28 -27.80
C GLY A 350 -29.55 45.67 -28.12
N PRO A 351 -29.93 46.00 -29.37
CA PRO A 351 -29.92 45.21 -30.60
C PRO A 351 -29.36 45.97 -31.83
N THR A 352 -29.49 45.35 -33.02
CA THR A 352 -29.37 45.83 -34.44
C THR A 352 -28.27 45.03 -35.16
N GLY A 353 -28.46 44.42 -36.32
CA GLY A 353 -29.41 44.62 -37.41
C GLY A 353 -28.60 44.62 -38.70
N GLU A 354 -29.01 43.79 -39.69
CA GLU A 354 -28.55 43.79 -41.10
C GLU A 354 -27.07 43.34 -41.32
N LEU A 355 -26.70 42.44 -42.23
CA LEU A 355 -27.26 41.86 -43.46
C LEU A 355 -26.71 40.44 -43.66
#